data_AF-A0A660ZTG4-F1
#
_entry.id   AF-A0A660ZTG4-F1
#
_cell.length_a   1.000
_cell.length_b   1.000
_cell.length_c   1.000
_cell.angle_alpha   90.00
_cell.angle_beta   90.00
_cell.angle_gamma   90.00
#
_symmetry.space_group_name_H-M   'P 1'
#
loop_
_entity.id
_entity.type
_entity.pdbx_description
1 polymer ?
#
loop_
_entity_poly.entity_id
_entity_poly.type
_entity_poly.pdbx_seq_one_letter_code
_entity_poly.pdbx_strand_id
1 'polypeptide(L)'
;YAFNPTFGLRAHGAAGVVEQDGGGSVLLGNHRIGLLGEVDFKQKYDVPFGLTLGHFVGFPSDRIESGLSGTELGFWYTGRQEFIIGLETGWLRIPSDDTGETINGTFGVIDIKYYF
;
A
#
# COMPACT_ATOMS: atom_id res chain seq x y z
N TYR A 1 3.47 5.66 -13.42
CA TYR A 1 4.23 5.91 -14.66
C TYR A 1 4.41 4.60 -15.40
N ALA A 2 3.95 4.50 -16.64
CA ALA A 2 4.12 3.29 -17.45
C ALA A 2 5.39 3.42 -18.30
N PHE A 3 6.32 2.46 -18.18
CA PHE A 3 7.49 2.39 -19.05
C PHE A 3 7.12 1.83 -20.43
N ASN A 4 6.15 0.90 -20.44
CA ASN A 4 5.57 0.28 -21.62
C ASN A 4 4.15 -0.25 -21.26
N PRO A 5 3.40 -0.83 -22.21
CA PRO A 5 2.03 -1.32 -21.96
C PRO A 5 1.90 -2.47 -20.95
N THR A 6 3.01 -3.02 -20.45
CA THR A 6 3.04 -4.16 -19.52
C THR A 6 3.65 -3.78 -18.18
N PHE A 7 4.59 -2.84 -18.14
CA PHE A 7 5.34 -2.51 -16.93
C PHE A 7 5.22 -1.05 -16.56
N GLY A 8 4.93 -0.81 -15.28
CA GLY A 8 4.86 0.51 -14.68
C GLY A 8 5.51 0.59 -13.31
N LEU A 9 5.66 1.83 -12.84
CA LEU A 9 6.09 2.18 -11.49
C LEU A 9 5.12 3.22 -10.93
N ARG A 10 4.66 3.01 -9.70
CA ARG A 10 3.78 3.89 -8.95
C ARG A 10 4.53 4.42 -7.73
N ALA A 11 4.61 5.74 -7.61
CA ALA A 11 4.93 6.36 -6.33
C ALA A 11 3.68 6.32 -5.45
N HIS A 12 3.84 5.92 -4.20
CA HIS A 12 2.75 5.78 -3.25
C HIS A 12 3.01 6.67 -2.05
N GLY A 13 2.01 7.47 -1.71
CA GLY A 13 1.97 8.27 -0.51
C GLY A 13 0.63 8.03 0.17
N ALA A 14 0.64 7.65 1.44
CA ALA A 14 -0.57 7.44 2.23
C ALA A 14 -0.43 8.11 3.59
N ALA A 15 -1.53 8.65 4.10
CA ALA A 15 -1.64 9.10 5.47
C ALA A 15 -2.89 8.48 6.09
N GLY A 16 -2.81 8.07 7.35
CA GLY A 16 -3.93 7.44 8.05
C GLY A 16 -3.81 7.57 9.55
N VAL A 17 -4.80 7.01 10.25
CA VAL A 17 -4.82 6.95 11.70
C VAL A 17 -4.89 5.48 12.12
N VAL A 18 -4.09 5.09 13.10
CA VAL A 18 -4.11 3.77 13.72
C VAL A 18 -4.66 3.92 15.13
N GLU A 19 -5.66 3.11 15.46
CA GLU A 19 -6.16 2.98 16.83
C GLU A 19 -5.50 1.76 17.48
N GLN A 20 -4.86 1.98 18.62
CA GLN A 20 -4.25 0.91 19.42
C GLN A 20 -5.14 0.65 20.64
N ASP A 21 -5.71 -0.56 20.71
CA ASP A 21 -6.49 -1.00 21.87
C ASP A 21 -5.55 -1.34 23.04
N GLY A 22 -5.48 -0.43 24.01
CA GLY A 22 -4.67 -0.58 25.21
C GLY A 22 -5.00 0.47 26.28
N GLY A 23 -6.09 0.28 27.03
CA GLY A 23 -6.41 1.04 28.25
C GLY A 23 -6.80 2.52 28.05
N GLY A 24 -6.61 3.07 26.85
CA GLY A 24 -7.11 4.36 26.39
C GLY A 24 -6.76 4.50 24.90
N SER A 25 -7.75 4.68 24.03
CA SER A 25 -7.51 4.77 22.59
C SER A 25 -6.59 5.95 22.27
N VAL A 26 -5.36 5.67 21.86
CA VAL A 26 -4.45 6.67 21.28
C VAL A 26 -4.60 6.60 19.76
N LEU A 27 -5.00 7.72 19.16
CA LEU A 27 -5.04 7.89 17.71
C LEU A 27 -3.64 8.28 17.22
N LEU A 28 -2.97 7.38 16.52
CA LEU A 28 -1.64 7.62 15.97
C LEU A 28 -1.72 7.95 14.49
N GLY A 29 -1.25 9.14 14.11
CA GLY A 29 -1.08 9.49 12.71
C GLY A 29 0.04 8.65 12.10
N ASN A 30 -0.16 8.17 10.87
CA ASN A 30 0.81 7.35 10.16
C ASN A 30 0.97 7.90 8.74
N HIS A 31 2.20 8.22 8.36
CA HIS A 31 2.54 8.63 7.01
C HIS A 31 3.39 7.56 6.35
N ARG A 32 3.07 7.17 5.11
CA ARG A 32 3.79 6.15 4.33
C ARG A 32 4.18 6.72 2.99
N ILE A 33 5.41 6.42 2.57
CA ILE A 33 5.91 6.69 1.22
C ILE A 33 6.57 5.43 0.66
N GLY A 34 6.35 5.16 -0.61
CA GLY A 34 6.87 3.95 -1.22
C GLY A 34 6.91 3.98 -2.74
N LEU A 35 7.51 2.93 -3.27
CA LEU A 35 7.57 2.66 -4.70
C LEU A 35 7.02 1.28 -4.95
N LEU A 36 6.16 1.18 -5.96
CA LEU A 36 5.54 -0.08 -6.35
C LEU A 36 5.70 -0.32 -7.84
N GLY A 37 6.17 -1.51 -8.19
CA GLY A 37 6.16 -2.00 -9.56
C GLY A 37 4.78 -2.55 -9.91
N GLU A 38 4.35 -2.26 -11.13
CA GLU A 38 3.07 -2.72 -11.67
C GLU A 38 3.32 -3.56 -12.92
N VAL A 39 2.62 -4.69 -13.02
CA VAL A 39 2.61 -5.55 -14.21
C VAL A 39 1.18 -5.67 -14.71
N ASP A 40 0.95 -5.27 -15.96
CA ASP A 40 -0.31 -5.41 -16.68
C ASP A 40 -0.25 -6.64 -17.59
N PHE A 41 -1.09 -7.62 -17.30
CA PHE A 41 -1.23 -8.81 -18.13
C PHE A 41 -2.23 -8.49 -19.25
N LYS A 42 -1.69 -8.19 -20.42
CA LYS A 42 -2.46 -7.88 -21.63
C LYS A 42 -3.59 -8.89 -21.88
N GLN A 43 -4.75 -8.33 -22.21
CA GLN A 43 -6.05 -8.96 -22.45
C GLN A 43 -5.99 -10.34 -23.13
N LYS A 44 -6.56 -11.34 -22.45
CA LYS A 44 -7.11 -12.55 -23.10
C LYS A 44 -8.65 -12.52 -23.18
N TYR A 45 -9.31 -11.62 -22.47
CA TYR A 45 -10.78 -11.61 -22.27
C TYR A 45 -11.38 -10.19 -22.18
N ASP A 46 -10.85 -9.22 -22.92
CA ASP A 46 -11.29 -7.80 -22.93
C ASP A 46 -11.20 -7.02 -21.60
N VAL A 47 -10.89 -7.69 -20.49
CA VAL A 47 -10.69 -7.11 -19.16
C VAL A 47 -9.19 -7.09 -18.85
N PRO A 48 -8.51 -5.93 -18.83
CA PRO A 48 -7.18 -5.80 -18.23
C PRO A 48 -7.15 -6.27 -16.77
N PHE A 49 -6.06 -6.93 -16.39
CA PHE A 49 -5.80 -7.34 -15.01
C PHE A 49 -4.30 -7.23 -14.75
N GLY A 50 -3.91 -6.96 -13.50
CA GLY A 50 -2.50 -6.79 -13.19
C GLY A 50 -2.16 -7.01 -11.74
N LEU A 51 -0.85 -6.97 -11.48
CA LEU A 51 -0.23 -7.22 -10.18
C LEU A 51 0.69 -6.10 -9.75
N THR A 52 0.54 -5.64 -8.50
CA THR A 52 1.39 -4.61 -7.88
C THR A 52 2.28 -5.35 -6.91
N LEU A 53 3.56 -5.02 -6.90
CA LEU A 53 4.45 -5.36 -5.80
C LEU A 53 5.27 -4.13 -5.43
N GLY A 54 5.30 -3.78 -4.15
CA GLY A 54 6.11 -2.64 -3.73
C GLY A 54 6.48 -2.65 -2.27
N HIS A 55 7.37 -1.71 -1.96
CA HIS A 55 7.84 -1.48 -0.62
C HIS A 55 7.57 -0.03 -0.23
N PHE A 56 7.15 0.16 1.01
CA PHE A 56 6.97 1.48 1.59
C PHE A 56 7.60 1.54 2.97
N VAL A 57 8.02 2.74 3.33
CA VAL A 57 8.44 3.11 4.67
C VAL A 57 7.46 4.14 5.21
N GLY A 58 7.37 4.24 6.53
CA GLY A 58 6.49 5.22 7.14
C GLY A 58 6.91 5.63 8.52
N PHE A 59 6.31 6.71 8.98
CA PHE A 59 6.69 7.41 10.19
C PHE A 59 5.42 7.65 11.03
N PRO A 60 5.32 7.03 12.21
CA PRO A 60 4.31 7.39 13.19
C PRO A 60 4.47 8.85 13.62
N SER A 61 3.37 9.57 13.80
CA SER A 61 3.36 10.99 14.15
C SER A 61 3.95 11.27 15.54
N ASP A 62 3.83 10.31 16.45
CA ASP A 62 4.32 10.36 17.82
C ASP A 62 5.76 9.81 17.97
N ARG A 63 6.21 8.99 17.02
CA ARG A 63 7.52 8.32 17.05
C ARG A 63 8.12 8.25 15.64
N ILE A 64 8.61 9.39 15.15
CA ILE A 64 9.26 9.49 13.82
C ILE A 64 10.47 8.54 13.70
N GLU A 65 11.13 8.23 14.82
CA GLU A 65 12.31 7.37 14.86
C GLU A 65 12.01 5.87 14.74
N SER A 66 10.79 5.43 15.05
CA SER A 66 10.45 4.00 15.09
C SER A 66 10.13 3.38 13.73
N GLY A 67 10.30 4.15 12.64
CA GLY A 67 10.25 3.75 11.22
C GLY A 67 9.51 2.44 10.92
N LEU A 68 8.29 2.53 10.38
CA LEU A 68 7.60 1.34 9.86
C LEU A 68 8.07 1.01 8.44
N SER A 69 7.99 -0.26 8.07
CA SER A 69 8.21 -0.69 6.69
C SER A 69 7.19 -1.74 6.30
N GLY A 70 6.92 -1.90 5.01
CA GLY A 70 5.95 -2.87 4.58
C GLY A 70 6.06 -3.21 3.11
N THR A 71 5.46 -4.35 2.77
CA THR A 71 5.36 -4.85 1.40
C THR A 71 3.90 -4.90 1.03
N GLU A 72 3.59 -4.49 -0.19
CA GLU A 72 2.24 -4.44 -0.73
C GLU A 72 2.14 -5.32 -1.96
N LEU A 73 1.07 -6.11 -2.04
CA LEU A 73 0.68 -6.93 -3.16
C LEU A 73 -0.72 -6.50 -3.62
N GLY A 74 -0.84 -6.16 -4.90
CA GLY A 74 -2.09 -5.68 -5.46
C GLY A 74 -2.64 -6.57 -6.56
N PHE A 75 -3.96 -6.66 -6.63
CA PHE A 75 -4.69 -7.16 -7.80
C PHE A 75 -5.65 -6.08 -8.26
N TRP A 76 -5.75 -5.84 -9.56
CA TRP A 76 -6.76 -4.92 -10.09
C TRP A 76 -7.58 -5.53 -11.20
N TYR A 77 -8.82 -5.04 -11.21
CA TYR A 77 -9.87 -5.38 -12.14
C TYR A 77 -10.30 -4.13 -12.90
N THR A 78 -10.45 -4.26 -14.20
CA THR A 78 -10.82 -3.16 -15.09
C THR A 78 -12.22 -3.38 -15.63
N GLY A 79 -13.22 -2.88 -14.90
CA GLY A 79 -14.61 -2.96 -15.34
C GLY A 79 -14.97 -1.94 -16.42
N ARG A 80 -14.15 -0.89 -16.62
CA ARG A 80 -14.40 0.24 -17.51
C ARG A 80 -13.10 0.82 -18.06
N GLN A 81 -13.17 1.50 -19.21
CA GLN A 81 -12.00 2.08 -19.88
C GLN A 81 -11.49 3.35 -19.15
N GLU A 82 -12.34 4.03 -18.40
CA GLU A 82 -11.99 5.31 -17.77
C GLU A 82 -11.37 5.18 -16.38
N PHE A 83 -11.61 4.06 -15.68
CA PHE A 83 -11.06 3.83 -14.34
C PHE A 83 -10.90 2.34 -14.03
N ILE A 84 -9.96 2.04 -13.15
CA ILE A 84 -9.66 0.69 -12.66
C ILE A 84 -9.99 0.60 -11.18
N ILE A 85 -10.55 -0.53 -10.76
CA ILE A 85 -10.76 -0.84 -9.34
C ILE A 85 -9.72 -1.87 -8.92
N GLY A 86 -8.99 -1.57 -7.84
CA GLY A 86 -7.98 -2.45 -7.26
C GLY A 86 -8.38 -2.94 -5.88
N LEU A 87 -7.89 -4.12 -5.54
CA LEU A 87 -7.77 -4.58 -4.16
C LEU A 87 -6.30 -4.86 -3.91
N GLU A 88 -5.73 -4.13 -2.97
CA GLU A 88 -4.33 -4.29 -2.57
C GLU A 88 -4.28 -4.72 -1.10
N THR A 89 -3.34 -5.59 -0.77
CA THR A 89 -3.11 -6.06 0.58
C THR A 89 -1.64 -6.01 0.88
N GLY A 90 -1.26 -5.89 2.14
CA GLY A 90 0.14 -5.88 2.46
C GLY A 90 0.42 -6.23 3.90
N TRP A 91 1.71 -6.42 4.14
CA TRP A 91 2.27 -6.69 5.45
C TRP A 91 3.02 -5.47 5.93
N LEU A 92 2.83 -5.16 7.20
CA LEU A 92 3.44 -4.06 7.92
C LEU A 92 4.34 -4.64 8.99
N ARG A 93 5.52 -4.05 9.12
CA ARG A 93 6.47 -4.32 10.18
C ARG A 93 6.69 -3.03 10.96
N ILE A 94 6.30 -3.03 12.22
CA ILE A 94 6.40 -1.88 13.13
C ILE A 94 7.34 -2.27 14.28
N PRO A 95 8.54 -1.68 14.37
CA PRO A 95 9.39 -1.78 15.55
C PRO A 95 8.68 -1.24 16.80
N SER A 96 8.71 -1.99 17.89
CA SER A 96 8.28 -1.55 19.22
C SER A 96 9.52 -1.19 20.03
N ASP A 97 9.72 0.10 20.28
CA ASP A 97 10.87 0.57 21.06
C ASP A 97 10.78 0.17 22.54
N ASP A 98 9.56 0.00 23.07
CA ASP A 98 9.33 -0.29 24.49
C ASP A 98 9.68 -1.74 24.88
N THR A 99 9.64 -2.67 23.92
CA THR A 99 9.91 -4.09 24.14
C THR A 99 11.08 -4.64 23.32
N GLY A 100 11.58 -3.88 22.34
CA GLY A 100 12.51 -4.38 21.31
C GLY A 100 11.87 -5.40 20.38
N GLU A 101 10.56 -5.62 20.49
CA GLU A 101 9.82 -6.57 19.66
C GLU A 101 9.36 -5.91 18.36
N THR A 102 9.02 -6.74 17.38
CA THR A 102 8.42 -6.27 16.13
C THR A 102 6.94 -6.65 16.13
N ILE A 103 6.07 -5.65 15.97
CA ILE A 103 4.66 -5.86 15.69
C ILE A 103 4.49 -6.06 14.19
N ASN A 104 3.88 -7.17 13.80
CA ASN A 104 3.50 -7.43 12.42
C ASN A 104 2.01 -7.14 12.24
N GLY A 105 1.66 -6.41 11.19
CA GLY A 105 0.28 -6.11 10.82
C GLY A 105 0.00 -6.51 9.38
N THR A 106 -1.28 -6.65 9.06
CA THR A 106 -1.75 -6.72 7.68
C THR A 106 -2.68 -5.56 7.42
N PHE A 107 -2.76 -5.13 6.16
CA PHE A 107 -3.71 -4.12 5.72
C PHE A 107 -4.34 -4.52 4.39
N GLY A 108 -5.48 -3.89 4.11
CA GLY A 108 -6.19 -3.96 2.83
C GLY A 108 -6.52 -2.56 2.35
N VAL A 109 -6.45 -2.35 1.04
CA VAL A 109 -6.75 -1.10 0.35
C VAL A 109 -7.67 -1.42 -0.81
N ILE A 110 -8.72 -0.62 -0.96
CA ILE A 110 -9.55 -0.63 -2.16
C ILE A 110 -9.16 0.61 -2.95
N ASP A 111 -8.66 0.41 -4.16
CA ASP A 111 -8.13 1.47 -5.01
C ASP A 111 -9.05 1.79 -6.16
N ILE A 112 -9.07 3.07 -6.54
CA ILE A 112 -9.64 3.52 -7.80
C ILE A 112 -8.54 4.25 -8.55
N LYS A 113 -8.01 3.64 -9.62
CA LYS A 113 -6.95 4.24 -10.46
C LYS A 113 -7.57 4.95 -11.65
N TYR A 114 -7.14 6.19 -11.88
CA TYR A 114 -7.51 7.01 -13.02
C TYR A 114 -6.27 7.30 -13.88
N TYR A 115 -6.38 7.14 -15.20
CA TYR A 115 -5.28 7.40 -16.13
C TYR A 115 -5.39 8.81 -16.70
N PHE A 116 -4.29 9.57 -16.60
CA PHE A 116 -4.10 10.88 -17.22
C PHE A 116 -3.13 10.77 -18.38
#